data_AF-I1NE49-F1
#
_entry.id   AF-I1NE49-F1
#
_cell.length_a   1.000
_cell.length_b   1.000
_cell.length_c   1.000
_cell.angle_alpha   90.00
_cell.angle_beta   90.00
_cell.angle_gamma   90.00
#
_symmetry.space_group_name_H-M   'P 1'
#
loop_
_entity.id
_entity.type
_entity.pdbx_description
1 polymer ?
#
loop_
_entity_poly.entity_id
_entity_poly.type
_entity_poly.pdbx_seq_one_letter_code
_entity_poly.pdbx_strand_id
1 'polypeptide(L)'
;MKEMELQENGSIERENKNKDLIIQMEDMLESVELPLVSRCCIYKVPQKIRKVNEAAYTPTIVSIGPFHYGDKRLQSMEELKLRYLKSFLERTQKGLGDCIEYIKESEEVIRSCYSETIEQSSDDLVRTVLTDACFIIEYFLRSLEWTQEDPLLSKPWLRCDVKLDLILLENQLPWFVLEEIFNLTEPSCFNGEVSSFFVVAFHYFKVHFLQSILPGVDISKFTIDHFHMHYQQYIMKPDHIDMQLHNLTDLLRVFYLPPDGMPRREKETVKHLYSASQLVEAGVKLHVGKNKSALELQFEKGVLTIPRFEVCHWTEILIRNVVAIEQCHYPFQTYITDYIFVFDFLIDTSQDVDTLVDKGIMINTLGDSSAVANMVNNLCLNVVQENININGGYIYLCRKLNCFYEDPSHKYKAIFMHDYFSTPWKITSFIAAIVLLFLTLIQATCSVISLFYQK
;
A
#
# COMPACT_ATOMS: atom_id res chain seq x y z
N MET A 1 46.73 -21.10 40.57
CA MET A 1 46.90 -22.48 40.08
C MET A 1 45.76 -23.38 40.55
N LYS A 2 45.58 -23.63 41.87
CA LYS A 2 44.43 -24.44 42.37
C LYS A 2 43.04 -23.95 41.95
N GLU A 3 42.83 -22.63 41.85
CA GLU A 3 41.55 -22.08 41.38
C GLU A 3 41.28 -22.34 39.88
N MET A 4 42.32 -22.38 39.04
CA MET A 4 42.18 -22.71 37.61
C MET A 4 41.84 -24.19 37.42
N GLU A 5 42.55 -25.09 38.12
CA GLU A 5 42.28 -26.54 38.04
C GLU A 5 40.86 -26.90 38.53
N LEU A 6 40.35 -26.19 39.55
CA LEU A 6 38.97 -26.36 40.02
C LEU A 6 37.93 -25.86 38.99
N GLN A 7 38.23 -24.78 38.25
CA GLN A 7 37.36 -24.31 37.17
C GLN A 7 37.34 -25.29 36.00
N GLU A 8 38.49 -25.84 35.62
CA GLU A 8 38.66 -26.74 34.47
C GLU A 8 38.05 -28.13 34.73
N ASN A 9 38.26 -28.69 35.94
CA ASN A 9 37.55 -29.92 36.34
C ASN A 9 36.03 -29.68 36.46
N GLY A 10 35.64 -28.49 36.93
CA GLY A 10 34.24 -28.09 37.01
C GLY A 10 33.55 -27.93 35.66
N SER A 11 34.27 -27.56 34.59
CA SER A 11 33.71 -27.52 33.22
C SER A 11 33.57 -28.92 32.61
N ILE A 12 34.58 -29.78 32.78
CA ILE A 12 34.57 -31.15 32.24
C ILE A 12 33.47 -32.00 32.88
N GLU A 13 33.26 -31.89 34.21
CA GLU A 13 32.15 -32.58 34.88
C GLU A 13 30.77 -32.07 34.41
N ARG A 14 30.64 -30.76 34.11
CA ARG A 14 29.39 -30.19 33.59
C ARG A 14 29.09 -30.64 32.17
N GLU A 15 30.07 -30.68 31.28
CA GLU A 15 29.91 -31.20 29.92
C GLU A 15 29.51 -32.68 29.93
N ASN A 16 30.19 -33.52 30.72
CA ASN A 16 29.83 -34.94 30.81
C ASN A 16 28.42 -35.17 31.34
N LYS A 17 27.96 -34.34 32.29
CA LYS A 17 26.59 -34.44 32.82
C LYS A 17 25.53 -34.04 31.79
N ASN A 18 25.86 -33.16 30.85
CA ASN A 18 24.94 -32.63 29.84
C ASN A 18 25.19 -33.21 28.44
N LYS A 19 26.06 -34.22 28.29
CA LYS A 19 26.52 -34.74 27.00
C LYS A 19 25.40 -35.13 26.05
N ASP A 20 24.36 -35.81 26.56
CA ASP A 20 23.22 -36.22 25.74
C ASP A 20 22.41 -35.01 25.25
N LEU A 21 22.27 -33.97 26.07
CA LEU A 21 21.61 -32.72 25.69
C LEU A 21 22.44 -31.95 24.66
N ILE A 22 23.77 -31.95 24.79
CA ILE A 22 24.69 -31.33 23.83
C ILE A 22 24.55 -32.00 22.46
N ILE A 23 24.61 -33.35 22.40
CA ILE A 23 24.45 -34.09 21.14
C ILE A 23 23.09 -33.80 20.49
N GLN A 24 22.01 -33.81 21.27
CA GLN A 24 20.69 -33.45 20.74
C GLN A 24 20.65 -32.02 20.19
N MET A 25 21.28 -31.06 20.89
CA MET A 25 21.36 -29.69 20.41
C MET A 25 22.25 -29.55 19.17
N GLU A 26 23.35 -30.29 19.08
CA GLU A 26 24.24 -30.32 17.91
C GLU A 26 23.50 -30.89 16.69
N ASP A 27 22.80 -32.02 16.83
CA ASP A 27 21.95 -32.59 15.77
C ASP A 27 20.85 -31.60 15.34
N MET A 28 20.22 -30.91 16.30
CA MET A 28 19.24 -29.86 16.00
C MET A 28 19.89 -28.69 15.24
N LEU A 29 21.09 -28.26 15.62
CA LEU A 29 21.80 -27.15 14.98
C LEU A 29 22.31 -27.52 13.58
N GLU A 30 22.76 -28.76 13.36
CA GLU A 30 23.11 -29.26 12.02
C GLU A 30 21.89 -29.27 11.08
N SER A 31 20.68 -29.48 11.61
CA SER A 31 19.45 -29.40 10.81
C SER A 31 19.00 -27.97 10.48
N VAL A 32 19.57 -26.94 11.14
CA VAL A 32 19.25 -25.53 10.90
C VAL A 32 20.21 -24.97 9.86
N GLU A 33 19.83 -25.07 8.59
CA GLU A 33 20.51 -24.36 7.52
C GLU A 33 20.26 -22.84 7.66
N LEU A 34 21.32 -22.08 7.94
CA LEU A 34 21.28 -20.62 7.84
C LEU A 34 21.53 -20.25 6.37
N PRO A 35 20.56 -19.65 5.64
CA PRO A 35 20.79 -19.26 4.27
C PRO A 35 21.97 -18.27 4.20
N LEU A 36 22.95 -18.55 3.32
CA LEU A 36 24.15 -17.74 3.10
C LEU A 36 23.80 -16.28 2.76
N VAL A 37 22.67 -16.08 2.07
CA VAL A 37 22.01 -14.80 1.81
C VAL A 37 20.51 -15.07 1.81
N SER A 38 19.76 -14.54 2.79
CA SER A 38 18.30 -14.61 2.72
C SER A 38 17.80 -13.72 1.59
N ARG A 39 17.20 -14.33 0.57
CA ARG A 39 16.44 -13.62 -0.49
C ARG A 39 14.95 -13.51 -0.15
N CYS A 40 14.60 -13.72 1.12
CA CYS A 40 13.21 -13.74 1.57
C CYS A 40 12.48 -12.46 1.17
N CYS A 41 11.43 -12.61 0.36
CA CYS A 41 10.64 -11.51 -0.16
C CYS A 41 9.14 -11.83 -0.30
N ILE A 42 8.74 -13.07 0.01
CA ILE A 42 7.36 -13.53 0.05
C ILE A 42 7.04 -14.01 1.45
N TYR A 43 6.03 -13.42 2.08
CA TYR A 43 5.81 -13.56 3.51
C TYR A 43 4.43 -14.11 3.82
N LYS A 44 4.33 -14.98 4.82
CA LYS A 44 3.08 -15.13 5.56
C LYS A 44 2.84 -13.87 6.38
N VAL A 45 1.61 -13.35 6.30
CA VAL A 45 1.28 -12.10 6.99
C VAL A 45 1.35 -12.35 8.50
N PRO A 46 1.98 -11.46 9.29
CA PRO A 46 2.07 -11.62 10.73
C PRO A 46 0.70 -11.91 11.34
N GLN A 47 0.61 -12.96 12.16
CA GLN A 47 -0.65 -13.50 12.69
C GLN A 47 -1.57 -12.45 13.31
N LYS A 48 -1.01 -11.43 14.00
CA LYS A 48 -1.81 -10.35 14.58
C LYS A 48 -2.47 -9.46 13.53
N ILE A 49 -1.76 -9.13 12.45
CA ILE A 49 -2.28 -8.35 11.32
C ILE A 49 -3.31 -9.20 10.55
N ARG A 50 -2.97 -10.47 10.29
CA ARG A 50 -3.83 -11.41 9.56
C ARG A 50 -5.20 -11.61 10.23
N LYS A 51 -5.23 -11.75 11.56
CA LYS A 51 -6.48 -11.96 12.35
C LYS A 51 -7.49 -10.81 12.29
N VAL A 52 -7.06 -9.59 11.95
CA VAL A 52 -7.99 -8.46 11.80
C VAL A 52 -8.93 -8.68 10.62
N ASN A 53 -8.42 -9.25 9.52
CA ASN A 53 -9.19 -9.59 8.34
C ASN A 53 -8.48 -10.70 7.54
N GLU A 54 -8.72 -11.96 7.87
CA GLU A 54 -8.04 -13.11 7.24
C GLU A 54 -8.39 -13.24 5.75
N ALA A 55 -9.60 -12.82 5.36
CA ALA A 55 -10.07 -12.87 3.98
C ALA A 55 -9.26 -11.94 3.07
N ALA A 56 -8.72 -10.84 3.59
CA ALA A 56 -7.91 -9.89 2.82
C ALA A 56 -6.54 -10.45 2.38
N TYR A 57 -6.14 -11.62 2.87
CA TYR A 57 -4.84 -12.24 2.59
C TYR A 57 -4.96 -13.70 2.12
N THR A 58 -6.17 -14.16 1.81
CA THR A 58 -6.44 -15.55 1.44
C THR A 58 -7.01 -15.60 0.03
N PRO A 59 -6.37 -16.29 -0.92
CA PRO A 59 -6.91 -16.42 -2.27
C PRO A 59 -8.29 -17.10 -2.25
N THR A 60 -9.14 -16.65 -3.15
CA THR A 60 -10.56 -17.07 -3.25
C THR A 60 -10.83 -17.91 -4.48
N ILE A 61 -10.10 -17.67 -5.56
CA ILE A 61 -10.23 -18.29 -6.87
C ILE A 61 -8.95 -19.03 -7.22
N VAL A 62 -7.80 -18.35 -7.26
CA VAL A 62 -6.55 -18.88 -7.80
C VAL A 62 -5.40 -18.79 -6.79
N SER A 63 -4.86 -19.95 -6.42
CA SER A 63 -3.58 -20.06 -5.70
C SER A 63 -2.42 -19.71 -6.62
N ILE A 64 -1.37 -19.09 -6.11
CA ILE A 64 -0.11 -18.82 -6.80
C ILE A 64 1.00 -19.06 -5.80
N GLY A 65 1.95 -19.92 -6.17
CA GLY A 65 3.04 -20.33 -5.31
C GLY A 65 2.63 -21.36 -4.24
N PRO A 66 3.59 -21.74 -3.38
CA PRO A 66 3.48 -22.91 -2.50
C PRO A 66 2.61 -22.70 -1.25
N PHE A 67 2.44 -21.46 -0.79
CA PHE A 67 1.77 -21.15 0.48
C PHE A 67 0.29 -21.54 0.57
N HIS A 68 -0.38 -21.71 -0.56
CA HIS A 68 -1.76 -22.18 -0.67
C HIS A 68 -1.87 -23.46 -1.51
N TYR A 69 -0.75 -24.16 -1.74
CA TYR A 69 -0.72 -25.40 -2.47
C TYR A 69 -1.58 -26.47 -1.79
N GLY A 70 -2.38 -27.19 -2.58
CA GLY A 70 -3.26 -28.25 -2.09
C GLY A 70 -4.54 -27.76 -1.41
N ASP A 71 -4.84 -26.46 -1.41
CA ASP A 71 -6.12 -25.96 -0.91
C ASP A 71 -7.27 -26.44 -1.81
N LYS A 72 -8.13 -27.30 -1.25
CA LYS A 72 -9.25 -27.92 -1.94
C LYS A 72 -10.24 -26.90 -2.51
N ARG A 73 -10.33 -25.70 -1.93
CA ARG A 73 -11.21 -24.63 -2.42
C ARG A 73 -10.76 -24.09 -3.78
N LEU A 74 -9.47 -24.16 -4.07
CA LEU A 74 -8.82 -23.59 -5.25
C LEU A 74 -8.55 -24.64 -6.34
N GLN A 75 -8.80 -25.93 -6.05
CA GLN A 75 -8.52 -27.05 -6.95
C GLN A 75 -9.16 -26.90 -8.34
N SER A 76 -10.36 -26.31 -8.43
CA SER A 76 -11.04 -26.10 -9.72
C SER A 76 -10.27 -25.18 -10.66
N MET A 77 -9.45 -24.25 -10.12
CA MET A 77 -8.61 -23.37 -10.93
C MET A 77 -7.31 -24.03 -11.35
N GLU A 78 -6.83 -25.07 -10.67
CA GLU A 78 -5.62 -25.81 -11.08
C GLU A 78 -5.79 -26.45 -12.46
N GLU A 79 -6.97 -27.01 -12.76
CA GLU A 79 -7.27 -27.53 -14.11
C GLU A 79 -7.27 -26.42 -15.18
N LEU A 80 -7.71 -25.22 -14.82
CA LEU A 80 -7.74 -24.08 -15.72
C LEU A 80 -6.33 -23.54 -15.98
N LYS A 81 -5.46 -23.48 -14.96
CA LYS A 81 -4.05 -23.12 -15.15
C LYS A 81 -3.35 -24.07 -16.11
N LEU A 82 -3.65 -25.36 -16.09
CA LEU A 82 -3.11 -26.31 -17.08
C LEU A 82 -3.53 -25.98 -18.52
N ARG A 83 -4.73 -25.42 -18.73
CA ARG A 83 -5.16 -24.93 -20.06
C ARG A 83 -4.37 -23.69 -20.49
N TYR A 84 -4.06 -22.81 -19.54
CA TYR A 84 -3.21 -21.64 -19.77
C TYR A 84 -1.77 -22.06 -20.07
N LEU A 85 -1.21 -23.01 -19.33
CA LEU A 85 0.10 -23.61 -19.61
C LEU A 85 0.13 -24.23 -21.00
N LYS A 86 -0.89 -25.01 -21.39
CA LYS A 86 -0.97 -25.56 -22.75
C LYS A 86 -0.96 -24.47 -23.82
N SER A 87 -1.76 -23.42 -23.62
CA SER A 87 -1.83 -22.31 -24.58
C SER A 87 -0.53 -21.53 -24.66
N PHE A 88 0.13 -21.33 -23.52
CA PHE A 88 1.45 -20.70 -23.41
C PHE A 88 2.49 -21.47 -24.24
N LEU A 89 2.53 -22.80 -24.12
CA LEU A 89 3.43 -23.65 -24.90
C LEU A 89 3.10 -23.63 -26.40
N GLU A 90 1.82 -23.66 -26.77
CA GLU A 90 1.38 -23.57 -28.17
C GLU A 90 1.76 -22.23 -28.80
N ARG A 91 1.61 -21.12 -28.06
CA ARG A 91 1.96 -19.77 -28.52
C ARG A 91 3.48 -19.59 -28.69
N THR A 92 4.26 -20.07 -27.72
CA THR A 92 5.72 -19.87 -27.68
C THR A 92 6.47 -20.89 -28.53
N GLN A 93 5.83 -21.99 -28.92
CA GLN A 93 6.43 -23.13 -29.62
C GLN A 93 7.64 -23.72 -28.89
N LYS A 94 7.70 -23.56 -27.57
CA LYS A 94 8.76 -24.09 -26.70
C LYS A 94 8.34 -25.38 -26.01
N GLY A 95 9.32 -26.23 -25.72
CA GLY A 95 9.14 -27.41 -24.89
C GLY A 95 9.13 -27.06 -23.40
N LEU A 96 8.58 -27.97 -22.59
CA LEU A 96 8.63 -27.86 -21.13
C LEU A 96 10.05 -28.03 -20.55
N GLY A 97 10.98 -28.62 -21.32
CA GLY A 97 12.32 -29.01 -20.86
C GLY A 97 13.11 -27.84 -20.28
N ASP A 98 13.33 -26.80 -21.08
CA ASP A 98 14.13 -25.62 -20.71
C ASP A 98 13.56 -24.92 -19.46
N CYS A 99 12.23 -24.76 -19.38
CA CYS A 99 11.58 -24.15 -18.23
C CYS A 99 11.71 -25.01 -16.96
N ILE A 100 11.58 -26.33 -17.07
CA ILE A 100 11.73 -27.26 -15.94
C ILE A 100 13.17 -27.27 -15.44
N GLU A 101 14.15 -27.31 -16.36
CA GLU A 101 15.58 -27.28 -16.04
C GLU A 101 15.93 -26.00 -15.27
N TYR A 102 15.52 -24.83 -15.78
CA TYR A 102 15.74 -23.56 -15.10
C TYR A 102 15.16 -23.51 -13.68
N ILE A 103 13.90 -23.96 -13.50
CA ILE A 103 13.26 -23.95 -12.17
C ILE A 103 13.97 -24.93 -11.22
N LYS A 104 14.44 -26.08 -11.71
CA LYS A 104 15.22 -27.04 -10.91
C LYS A 104 16.56 -26.46 -10.49
N GLU A 105 17.28 -25.80 -11.39
CA GLU A 105 18.55 -25.13 -11.07
C GLU A 105 18.35 -23.97 -10.08
N SER A 106 17.21 -23.29 -10.15
CA SER A 106 16.85 -22.17 -9.27
C SER A 106 16.09 -22.58 -8.01
N GLU A 107 15.86 -23.88 -7.76
CA GLU A 107 14.94 -24.35 -6.72
C GLU A 107 15.34 -23.85 -5.32
N GLU A 108 16.62 -23.97 -4.98
CA GLU A 108 17.16 -23.51 -3.69
C GLU A 108 16.90 -22.02 -3.48
N VAL A 109 17.14 -21.22 -4.54
CA VAL A 109 16.91 -19.77 -4.53
C VAL A 109 15.42 -19.47 -4.38
N ILE A 110 14.55 -20.18 -5.11
CA ILE A 110 13.09 -20.03 -5.02
C ILE A 110 12.61 -20.32 -3.59
N ARG A 111 13.05 -21.43 -2.99
CA ARG A 111 12.69 -21.78 -1.60
C ARG A 111 13.15 -20.71 -0.61
N SER A 112 14.35 -20.14 -0.80
CA SER A 112 14.88 -19.06 0.04
C SER A 112 14.12 -17.74 -0.04
N CYS A 113 13.24 -17.57 -1.04
CA CYS A 113 12.40 -16.38 -1.18
C CYS A 113 11.17 -16.38 -0.27
N TYR A 114 10.77 -17.54 0.26
CA TYR A 114 9.60 -17.68 1.13
C TYR A 114 9.99 -17.59 2.61
N SER A 115 9.19 -16.88 3.40
CA SER A 115 9.44 -16.69 4.84
C SER A 115 9.28 -17.95 5.70
N GLU A 116 8.68 -19.00 5.15
CA GLU A 116 8.45 -20.27 5.82
C GLU A 116 8.98 -21.41 4.96
N THR A 117 9.39 -22.51 5.61
CA THR A 117 9.89 -23.70 4.93
C THR A 117 8.84 -24.31 4.03
N ILE A 118 9.19 -24.52 2.76
CA ILE A 118 8.31 -25.18 1.80
C ILE A 118 8.51 -26.69 1.87
N GLU A 119 7.51 -27.42 2.36
CA GLU A 119 7.58 -28.89 2.54
C GLU A 119 7.33 -29.70 1.26
N GLN A 120 6.89 -29.05 0.17
CA GLN A 120 6.63 -29.72 -1.10
C GLN A 120 7.90 -30.40 -1.64
N SER A 121 7.73 -31.57 -2.24
CA SER A 121 8.79 -32.24 -2.98
C SER A 121 9.32 -31.34 -4.11
N SER A 122 10.57 -31.57 -4.54
CA SER A 122 11.17 -30.83 -5.65
C SER A 122 10.28 -30.85 -6.90
N ASP A 123 9.81 -32.03 -7.31
CA ASP A 123 8.97 -32.16 -8.50
C ASP A 123 7.59 -31.49 -8.36
N ASP A 124 6.99 -31.50 -7.15
CA ASP A 124 5.72 -30.80 -6.92
C ASP A 124 5.91 -29.29 -6.94
N LEU A 125 6.98 -28.77 -6.33
CA LEU A 125 7.29 -27.34 -6.35
C LEU A 125 7.55 -26.85 -7.77
N VAL A 126 8.37 -27.58 -8.53
CA VAL A 126 8.67 -27.25 -9.95
C VAL A 126 7.38 -27.19 -10.77
N ARG A 127 6.48 -28.17 -10.58
CA ARG A 127 5.18 -28.19 -11.27
C ARG A 127 4.31 -26.98 -10.90
N THR A 128 4.21 -26.66 -9.61
CA THR A 128 3.45 -25.51 -9.12
C THR A 128 4.00 -24.20 -9.69
N VAL A 129 5.30 -23.96 -9.53
CA VAL A 129 5.96 -22.73 -9.99
C VAL A 129 5.81 -22.54 -11.49
N LEU A 130 6.05 -23.58 -12.29
CA LEU A 130 5.92 -23.51 -13.74
C LEU A 130 4.49 -23.20 -14.18
N THR A 131 3.52 -23.92 -13.61
CA THR A 131 2.10 -23.76 -13.96
C THR A 131 1.60 -22.37 -13.60
N ASP A 132 2.00 -21.86 -12.44
CA ASP A 132 1.60 -20.55 -11.93
C ASP A 132 2.27 -19.40 -12.69
N ALA A 133 3.57 -19.54 -13.02
CA ALA A 133 4.29 -18.54 -13.81
C ALA A 133 3.70 -18.42 -15.22
N CYS A 134 3.50 -19.54 -15.92
CA CYS A 134 2.88 -19.56 -17.24
C CYS A 134 1.44 -19.04 -17.19
N PHE A 135 0.68 -19.36 -16.15
CA PHE A 135 -0.66 -18.83 -15.94
C PHE A 135 -0.64 -17.30 -15.85
N ILE A 136 0.20 -16.72 -15.00
CA ILE A 136 0.30 -15.25 -14.84
C ILE A 136 0.67 -14.58 -16.16
N ILE A 137 1.73 -15.06 -16.82
CA ILE A 137 2.23 -14.49 -18.07
C ILE A 137 1.15 -14.52 -19.15
N GLU A 138 0.55 -15.68 -19.39
CA GLU A 138 -0.46 -15.88 -20.40
C GLU A 138 -1.74 -15.09 -20.08
N TYR A 139 -2.13 -15.01 -18.80
CA TYR A 139 -3.26 -14.22 -18.34
C TYR A 139 -3.07 -12.72 -18.58
N PHE A 140 -1.88 -12.18 -18.29
CA PHE A 140 -1.59 -10.76 -18.54
C PHE A 140 -1.61 -10.44 -20.03
N LEU A 141 -0.96 -11.26 -20.87
CA LEU A 141 -0.96 -11.06 -22.32
C LEU A 141 -2.38 -11.05 -22.90
N ARG A 142 -3.20 -12.05 -22.55
CA ARG A 142 -4.60 -12.13 -22.99
C ARG A 142 -5.44 -10.97 -22.51
N SER A 143 -5.21 -10.53 -21.27
CA SER A 143 -5.93 -9.38 -20.72
C SER A 143 -5.63 -8.08 -21.47
N LEU A 144 -4.51 -8.00 -22.20
CA LEU A 144 -4.12 -6.82 -22.97
C LEU A 144 -4.49 -6.93 -24.46
N GLU A 145 -4.54 -8.15 -25.02
CA GLU A 145 -4.76 -8.37 -26.46
C GLU A 145 -6.24 -8.56 -26.86
N TRP A 146 -7.03 -9.42 -26.16
CA TRP A 146 -8.48 -9.60 -26.41
C TRP A 146 -9.15 -10.55 -25.40
N THR A 147 -10.40 -10.26 -24.97
CA THR A 147 -11.02 -10.87 -23.78
C THR A 147 -12.28 -11.73 -24.00
N GLN A 148 -12.91 -11.74 -25.19
CA GLN A 148 -14.31 -12.21 -25.27
C GLN A 148 -14.51 -13.72 -25.13
N GLU A 149 -13.57 -14.55 -25.58
CA GLU A 149 -13.71 -16.02 -25.56
C GLU A 149 -13.03 -16.69 -24.36
N ASP A 150 -12.24 -15.93 -23.59
CA ASP A 150 -11.47 -16.50 -22.49
C ASP A 150 -12.38 -16.80 -21.27
N PRO A 151 -12.32 -18.01 -20.67
CA PRO A 151 -13.17 -18.40 -19.55
C PRO A 151 -13.07 -17.50 -18.30
N LEU A 152 -11.89 -16.90 -18.05
CA LEU A 152 -11.67 -15.97 -16.93
C LEU A 152 -12.02 -14.54 -17.31
N LEU A 153 -11.57 -14.09 -18.49
CA LEU A 153 -11.70 -12.68 -18.88
C LEU A 153 -13.13 -12.33 -19.34
N SER A 154 -13.90 -13.30 -19.82
CA SER A 154 -15.30 -13.11 -20.25
C SER A 154 -16.28 -12.83 -19.09
N LYS A 155 -15.92 -13.17 -17.85
CA LYS A 155 -16.77 -13.00 -16.66
C LYS A 155 -16.23 -11.86 -15.79
N PRO A 156 -16.91 -10.68 -15.74
CA PRO A 156 -16.38 -9.52 -15.03
C PRO A 156 -16.07 -9.75 -13.54
N TRP A 157 -16.91 -10.49 -12.82
CA TRP A 157 -16.70 -10.80 -11.41
C TRP A 157 -15.47 -11.70 -11.21
N LEU A 158 -15.32 -12.75 -12.03
CA LEU A 158 -14.21 -13.69 -11.95
C LEU A 158 -12.88 -13.03 -12.29
N ARG A 159 -12.87 -12.16 -13.31
CA ARG A 159 -11.72 -11.31 -13.64
C ARG A 159 -11.34 -10.40 -12.47
N CYS A 160 -12.32 -9.87 -11.74
CA CYS A 160 -12.07 -9.04 -10.57
C CYS A 160 -11.42 -9.84 -9.44
N ASP A 161 -11.94 -11.03 -9.13
CA ASP A 161 -11.40 -11.88 -8.06
C ASP A 161 -10.00 -12.41 -8.39
N VAL A 162 -9.76 -12.86 -9.64
CA VAL A 162 -8.41 -13.26 -10.09
C VAL A 162 -7.44 -12.11 -9.94
N LYS A 163 -7.81 -10.88 -10.37
CA LYS A 163 -6.96 -9.70 -10.22
C LYS A 163 -6.57 -9.46 -8.75
N LEU A 164 -7.48 -9.65 -7.81
CA LEU A 164 -7.21 -9.45 -6.38
C LEU A 164 -6.34 -10.56 -5.81
N ASP A 165 -6.60 -11.82 -6.18
CA ASP A 165 -5.78 -12.95 -5.76
C ASP A 165 -4.32 -12.81 -6.22
N LEU A 166 -4.07 -12.21 -7.39
CA LEU A 166 -2.72 -12.01 -7.95
C LEU A 166 -1.87 -10.96 -7.21
N ILE A 167 -2.46 -10.13 -6.35
CA ILE A 167 -1.72 -9.10 -5.57
C ILE A 167 -1.59 -9.45 -4.08
N LEU A 168 -2.12 -10.60 -3.64
CA LEU A 168 -2.05 -11.01 -2.24
C LEU A 168 -0.63 -11.41 -1.87
N LEU A 169 -0.10 -10.91 -0.75
CA LEU A 169 1.29 -11.15 -0.32
C LEU A 169 1.60 -12.64 -0.11
N GLU A 170 0.63 -13.42 0.36
CA GLU A 170 0.79 -14.87 0.58
C GLU A 170 0.60 -15.72 -0.68
N ASN A 171 0.30 -15.08 -1.82
CA ASN A 171 -0.09 -15.75 -3.07
C ASN A 171 0.80 -15.28 -4.23
N GLN A 172 2.12 -15.40 -4.06
CA GLN A 172 3.11 -14.82 -4.97
C GLN A 172 4.13 -15.84 -5.45
N LEU A 173 4.73 -15.53 -6.60
CA LEU A 173 6.01 -16.08 -7.06
C LEU A 173 7.10 -15.00 -7.02
N PRO A 174 8.38 -15.39 -6.86
CA PRO A 174 9.48 -14.45 -6.98
C PRO A 174 9.52 -13.86 -8.39
N TRP A 175 9.74 -12.55 -8.50
CA TRP A 175 9.70 -11.84 -9.78
C TRP A 175 10.65 -12.43 -10.83
N PHE A 176 11.88 -12.78 -10.44
CA PHE A 176 12.89 -13.31 -11.35
C PHE A 176 12.45 -14.61 -12.05
N VAL A 177 11.53 -15.38 -11.44
CA VAL A 177 10.95 -16.58 -12.08
C VAL A 177 10.05 -16.17 -13.24
N LEU A 178 9.19 -15.17 -13.05
CA LEU A 178 8.29 -14.67 -14.08
C LEU A 178 9.07 -14.07 -15.24
N GLU A 179 10.11 -13.30 -14.94
CA GLU A 179 10.98 -12.68 -15.93
C GLU A 179 11.74 -13.72 -16.76
N GLU A 180 12.37 -14.70 -16.13
CA GLU A 180 13.17 -15.68 -16.86
C GLU A 180 12.30 -16.63 -17.69
N ILE A 181 11.18 -17.11 -17.15
CA ILE A 181 10.24 -17.94 -17.93
C ILE A 181 9.70 -17.16 -19.13
N PHE A 182 9.47 -15.86 -18.98
CA PHE A 182 9.09 -15.01 -20.11
C PHE A 182 10.24 -14.87 -21.14
N ASN A 183 11.48 -14.65 -20.69
CA ASN A 183 12.64 -14.47 -21.58
C ASN A 183 12.99 -15.75 -22.36
N LEU A 184 12.93 -16.93 -21.71
CA LEU A 184 13.17 -18.22 -22.34
C LEU A 184 12.20 -18.53 -23.49
N THR A 185 11.03 -17.87 -23.50
CA THR A 185 9.92 -18.20 -24.40
C THR A 185 9.74 -17.25 -25.58
N GLU A 186 10.76 -16.44 -25.86
CA GLU A 186 10.79 -15.30 -26.78
C GLU A 186 9.71 -14.24 -26.45
N PRO A 187 10.11 -12.97 -26.22
CA PRO A 187 9.16 -11.90 -25.98
C PRO A 187 8.14 -11.77 -27.11
N SER A 188 6.86 -11.99 -26.80
CA SER A 188 5.78 -11.56 -27.67
C SER A 188 5.94 -10.06 -27.97
N CYS A 189 5.87 -9.69 -29.25
CA CYS A 189 5.91 -8.29 -29.68
C CYS A 189 4.62 -7.60 -29.22
N PHE A 190 4.65 -6.87 -28.11
CA PHE A 190 3.56 -5.95 -27.77
C PHE A 190 3.75 -4.66 -28.60
N ASN A 191 2.77 -4.27 -29.41
CA ASN A 191 2.85 -3.11 -30.32
C ASN A 191 4.07 -3.10 -31.28
N GLY A 192 4.68 -4.25 -31.56
CA GLY A 192 5.82 -4.35 -32.48
C GLY A 192 7.21 -4.24 -31.85
N GLU A 193 7.33 -4.15 -30.51
CA GLU A 193 8.61 -4.17 -29.80
C GLU A 193 8.72 -5.39 -28.87
N VAL A 194 9.93 -5.98 -28.83
CA VAL A 194 10.33 -7.02 -27.87
C VAL A 194 10.15 -6.45 -26.46
N SER A 195 9.11 -6.89 -25.76
CA SER A 195 8.71 -6.34 -24.46
C SER A 195 9.25 -7.22 -23.34
N SER A 196 9.86 -6.67 -22.29
CA SER A 196 10.14 -7.46 -21.08
C SER A 196 8.84 -7.82 -20.35
N PHE A 197 8.87 -8.84 -19.50
CA PHE A 197 7.71 -9.15 -18.64
C PHE A 197 7.28 -7.94 -17.80
N PHE A 198 8.24 -7.11 -17.37
CA PHE A 198 7.94 -5.85 -16.68
C PHE A 198 7.01 -4.94 -17.48
N VAL A 199 7.23 -4.78 -18.79
CA VAL A 199 6.36 -3.97 -19.66
C VAL A 199 4.94 -4.52 -19.66
N VAL A 200 4.79 -5.85 -19.77
CA VAL A 200 3.49 -6.52 -19.78
C VAL A 200 2.77 -6.33 -18.43
N ALA A 201 3.48 -6.56 -17.32
CA ALA A 201 2.95 -6.36 -15.98
C ALA A 201 2.58 -4.89 -15.72
N PHE A 202 3.42 -3.94 -16.13
CA PHE A 202 3.13 -2.51 -16.04
C PHE A 202 1.81 -2.17 -16.74
N HIS A 203 1.61 -2.63 -17.99
CA HIS A 203 0.37 -2.37 -18.72
C HIS A 203 -0.85 -3.00 -18.05
N TYR A 204 -0.72 -4.24 -17.55
CA TYR A 204 -1.78 -4.89 -16.79
C TYR A 204 -2.15 -4.05 -15.55
N PHE A 205 -1.17 -3.66 -14.75
CA PHE A 205 -1.41 -2.90 -13.51
C PHE A 205 -1.98 -1.52 -13.78
N LYS A 206 -1.46 -0.85 -14.82
CA LYS A 206 -1.97 0.43 -15.32
C LYS A 206 -3.45 0.34 -15.68
N VAL A 207 -3.86 -0.69 -16.43
CA VAL A 207 -5.26 -0.85 -16.87
C VAL A 207 -6.18 -1.18 -15.69
N HIS A 208 -5.70 -1.99 -14.73
CA HIS A 208 -6.57 -2.64 -13.75
C HIS A 208 -6.55 -2.05 -12.34
N PHE A 209 -5.54 -1.27 -11.98
CA PHE A 209 -5.39 -0.66 -10.65
C PHE A 209 -5.19 0.86 -10.67
N LEU A 210 -4.55 1.44 -11.70
CA LEU A 210 -4.15 2.86 -11.69
C LEU A 210 -5.32 3.82 -11.41
N GLN A 211 -6.49 3.57 -11.99
CA GLN A 211 -7.67 4.43 -11.77
C GLN A 211 -8.12 4.45 -10.31
N SER A 212 -8.03 3.31 -9.61
CA SER A 212 -8.35 3.23 -8.17
C SER A 212 -7.27 3.88 -7.31
N ILE A 213 -6.00 3.83 -7.73
CA ILE A 213 -4.87 4.42 -7.00
C ILE A 213 -4.81 5.95 -7.20
N LEU A 214 -5.07 6.43 -8.41
CA LEU A 214 -4.98 7.83 -8.83
C LEU A 214 -6.26 8.29 -9.57
N PRO A 215 -7.40 8.42 -8.87
CA PRO A 215 -8.66 8.77 -9.53
C PRO A 215 -8.61 10.18 -10.12
N GLY A 216 -8.61 10.25 -11.45
CA GLY A 216 -8.58 11.49 -12.23
C GLY A 216 -7.25 11.75 -12.94
N VAL A 217 -6.27 10.85 -12.81
CA VAL A 217 -5.15 10.81 -13.76
C VAL A 217 -5.67 10.33 -15.11
N ASP A 218 -5.26 11.01 -16.17
CA ASP A 218 -5.47 10.53 -17.53
C ASP A 218 -4.57 9.31 -17.75
N ILE A 219 -5.17 8.11 -17.76
CA ILE A 219 -4.48 6.84 -17.95
C ILE A 219 -3.61 6.88 -19.22
N SER A 220 -4.00 7.62 -20.26
CA SER A 220 -3.21 7.73 -21.49
C SER A 220 -1.85 8.42 -21.28
N LYS A 221 -1.76 9.34 -20.31
CA LYS A 221 -0.53 10.10 -19.99
C LYS A 221 0.42 9.36 -19.05
N PHE A 222 -0.06 8.35 -18.33
CA PHE A 222 0.78 7.51 -17.49
C PHE A 222 1.48 6.45 -18.35
N THR A 223 2.44 6.89 -19.16
CA THR A 223 3.19 6.02 -20.09
C THR A 223 4.28 5.25 -19.36
N ILE A 224 4.83 4.23 -20.01
CA ILE A 224 5.98 3.50 -19.46
C ILE A 224 7.20 4.42 -19.30
N ASP A 225 7.43 5.36 -20.23
CA ASP A 225 8.51 6.35 -20.12
C ASP A 225 8.34 7.25 -18.90
N HIS A 226 7.09 7.68 -18.62
CA HIS A 226 6.78 8.43 -17.41
C HIS A 226 7.06 7.59 -16.17
N PHE A 227 6.65 6.32 -16.18
CA PHE A 227 6.92 5.40 -15.07
C PHE A 227 8.41 5.20 -14.85
N HIS A 228 9.20 4.91 -15.89
CA HIS A 228 10.66 4.80 -15.77
C HIS A 228 11.27 6.09 -15.25
N MET A 229 10.90 7.25 -15.80
CA MET A 229 11.46 8.54 -15.40
C MET A 229 11.26 8.86 -13.90
N HIS A 230 10.14 8.45 -13.30
CA HIS A 230 9.80 8.80 -11.92
C HIS A 230 9.94 7.66 -10.90
N TYR A 231 9.88 6.40 -11.36
CA TYR A 231 9.81 5.23 -10.49
C TYR A 231 10.97 4.26 -10.68
N GLN A 232 11.90 4.49 -11.62
CA GLN A 232 13.04 3.59 -11.87
C GLN A 232 13.86 3.29 -10.61
N GLN A 233 14.03 4.26 -9.71
CA GLN A 233 14.73 4.08 -8.43
C GLN A 233 14.11 3.01 -7.51
N TYR A 234 12.84 2.65 -7.72
CA TYR A 234 12.13 1.64 -6.93
C TYR A 234 12.18 0.26 -7.56
N ILE A 235 12.41 0.17 -8.87
CA ILE A 235 12.42 -1.10 -9.60
C ILE A 235 13.84 -1.55 -9.97
N MET A 236 14.82 -0.65 -10.04
CA MET A 236 16.21 -0.96 -10.40
C MET A 236 17.15 -0.69 -9.24
N LYS A 237 18.20 -1.51 -9.11
CA LYS A 237 19.32 -1.23 -8.21
C LYS A 237 20.06 0.06 -8.62
N PRO A 238 20.87 0.65 -7.72
CA PRO A 238 21.60 1.90 -8.01
C PRO A 238 22.57 1.84 -9.19
N ASP A 239 23.08 0.65 -9.54
CA ASP A 239 23.92 0.41 -10.72
C ASP A 239 23.12 0.21 -12.01
N HIS A 240 21.78 0.11 -11.91
CA HIS A 240 20.83 -0.12 -13.00
C HIS A 240 21.05 -1.41 -13.78
N ILE A 241 21.84 -2.36 -13.25
CA ILE A 241 22.12 -3.63 -13.91
C ILE A 241 21.03 -4.65 -13.62
N ASP A 242 20.58 -4.72 -12.35
CA ASP A 242 19.58 -5.69 -11.90
C ASP A 242 18.30 -5.01 -11.42
N MET A 243 17.18 -5.69 -11.67
CA MET A 243 15.91 -5.36 -11.05
C MET A 243 15.94 -5.69 -9.54
N GLN A 244 15.33 -4.83 -8.72
CA GLN A 244 15.13 -5.05 -7.29
C GLN A 244 13.65 -5.31 -6.94
N LEU A 245 12.79 -5.47 -7.95
CA LEU A 245 11.38 -5.77 -7.77
C LEU A 245 11.22 -7.24 -7.34
N HIS A 246 10.47 -7.49 -6.27
CA HIS A 246 10.44 -8.82 -5.66
C HIS A 246 9.28 -9.70 -6.12
N ASN A 247 8.09 -9.13 -6.34
CA ASN A 247 6.86 -9.83 -6.71
C ASN A 247 5.77 -8.83 -7.18
N LEU A 248 4.56 -9.33 -7.49
CA LEU A 248 3.46 -8.50 -7.99
C LEU A 248 2.86 -7.59 -6.90
N THR A 249 2.85 -8.01 -5.63
CA THR A 249 2.47 -7.14 -4.49
C THR A 249 3.44 -5.96 -4.35
N ASP A 250 4.74 -6.21 -4.56
CA ASP A 250 5.77 -5.16 -4.56
C ASP A 250 5.55 -4.18 -5.72
N LEU A 251 5.18 -4.67 -6.91
CA LEU A 251 4.82 -3.81 -8.03
C LEU A 251 3.62 -2.92 -7.69
N LEU A 252 2.57 -3.49 -7.06
CA LEU A 252 1.43 -2.71 -6.57
C LEU A 252 1.89 -1.59 -5.62
N ARG A 253 2.80 -1.91 -4.69
CA ARG A 253 3.39 -0.91 -3.77
C ARG A 253 4.05 0.22 -4.54
N VAL A 254 4.85 -0.05 -5.57
CA VAL A 254 5.53 0.98 -6.37
C VAL A 254 4.55 2.00 -6.97
N PHE A 255 3.36 1.57 -7.43
CA PHE A 255 2.33 2.48 -7.95
C PHE A 255 1.79 3.47 -6.90
N TYR A 256 1.89 3.16 -5.61
CA TYR A 256 1.51 4.06 -4.51
C TYR A 256 2.65 5.00 -4.06
N LEU A 257 3.89 4.72 -4.46
CA LEU A 257 5.06 5.50 -4.02
C LEU A 257 5.10 6.89 -4.68
N PRO A 258 5.79 7.87 -4.05
CA PRO A 258 5.90 9.20 -4.61
C PRO A 258 6.87 9.23 -5.82
N PRO A 259 6.55 9.97 -6.90
CA PRO A 259 7.39 10.05 -8.10
C PRO A 259 8.72 10.80 -7.88
N ASP A 260 8.84 11.57 -6.80
CA ASP A 260 10.03 12.37 -6.48
C ASP A 260 10.98 11.67 -5.48
N GLY A 261 10.75 10.39 -5.18
CA GLY A 261 11.55 9.63 -4.23
C GLY A 261 11.01 9.62 -2.81
N MET A 262 11.55 8.72 -1.99
CA MET A 262 11.10 8.54 -0.61
C MET A 262 11.40 9.79 0.23
N PRO A 263 10.46 10.21 1.09
CA PRO A 263 10.66 11.35 1.96
C PRO A 263 11.72 11.05 3.03
N ARG A 264 12.34 12.11 3.55
CA ARG A 264 13.24 12.03 4.70
C ARG A 264 12.52 11.41 5.91
N ARG A 265 13.24 10.55 6.64
CA ARG A 265 12.76 9.91 7.87
C ARG A 265 13.13 10.77 9.08
N GLU A 266 12.24 10.83 10.06
CA GLU A 266 12.47 11.50 11.35
C GLU A 266 12.25 10.54 12.52
N LYS A 267 12.97 10.78 13.62
CA LYS A 267 12.92 9.99 14.87
C LYS A 267 11.86 10.51 15.83
N GLU A 268 10.65 10.71 15.35
CA GLU A 268 9.54 11.26 16.12
C GLU A 268 8.24 10.63 15.66
N THR A 269 7.24 10.56 16.54
CA THR A 269 5.91 10.05 16.19
C THR A 269 4.84 11.12 16.31
N VAL A 270 3.85 11.04 15.42
CA VAL A 270 2.61 11.81 15.56
C VAL A 270 1.76 11.10 16.60
N LYS A 271 1.67 11.68 17.80
CA LYS A 271 0.85 11.11 18.89
C LYS A 271 -0.64 11.38 18.72
N HIS A 272 -0.97 12.43 17.97
CA HIS A 272 -2.33 12.90 17.79
C HIS A 272 -2.40 13.79 16.55
N LEU A 273 -3.53 13.69 15.85
CA LEU A 273 -3.99 14.65 14.88
C LEU A 273 -5.52 14.78 15.04
N TYR A 274 -6.05 15.99 14.94
CA TYR A 274 -7.48 16.23 14.97
C TYR A 274 -8.15 15.70 13.69
N SER A 275 -9.39 15.20 13.81
CA SER A 275 -10.12 14.61 12.70
C SER A 275 -10.46 15.64 11.62
N ALA A 276 -10.84 15.18 10.42
CA ALA A 276 -11.16 16.05 9.30
C ALA A 276 -12.29 17.03 9.63
N SER A 277 -13.36 16.57 10.31
CA SER A 277 -14.46 17.45 10.72
C SER A 277 -14.02 18.48 11.77
N GLN A 278 -13.24 18.07 12.76
CA GLN A 278 -12.69 18.97 13.79
C GLN A 278 -11.78 20.06 13.19
N LEU A 279 -10.90 19.68 12.26
CA LEU A 279 -10.04 20.64 11.55
C LEU A 279 -10.88 21.65 10.75
N VAL A 280 -11.95 21.19 10.08
CA VAL A 280 -12.88 22.08 9.37
C VAL A 280 -13.58 23.04 10.32
N GLU A 281 -14.05 22.56 11.47
CA GLU A 281 -14.66 23.40 12.52
C GLU A 281 -13.69 24.47 13.06
N ALA A 282 -12.40 24.14 13.15
CA ALA A 282 -11.35 25.10 13.52
C ALA A 282 -10.95 26.07 12.39
N GLY A 283 -11.54 25.93 11.20
CA GLY A 283 -11.34 26.83 10.06
C GLY A 283 -10.31 26.36 9.03
N VAL A 284 -9.83 25.11 9.13
CA VAL A 284 -9.03 24.50 8.06
C VAL A 284 -9.93 24.29 6.84
N LYS A 285 -9.44 24.69 5.67
CA LYS A 285 -10.12 24.43 4.40
C LYS A 285 -9.56 23.15 3.79
N LEU A 286 -10.43 22.21 3.45
CA LEU A 286 -10.04 21.00 2.73
C LEU A 286 -10.17 21.22 1.23
N HIS A 287 -9.08 21.01 0.49
CA HIS A 287 -9.01 21.15 -0.96
C HIS A 287 -8.57 19.84 -1.61
N VAL A 288 -9.10 19.56 -2.80
CA VAL A 288 -8.66 18.44 -3.63
C VAL A 288 -7.31 18.77 -4.26
N GLY A 289 -6.32 17.91 -4.06
CA GLY A 289 -4.99 18.00 -4.66
C GLY A 289 -4.98 17.67 -6.15
N LYS A 290 -3.89 18.08 -6.84
CA LYS A 290 -3.65 17.69 -8.22
C LYS A 290 -2.92 16.34 -8.23
N ASN A 291 -3.42 15.38 -9.00
CA ASN A 291 -3.00 13.97 -8.97
C ASN A 291 -1.60 13.70 -9.55
N LYS A 292 -0.53 14.13 -8.87
CA LYS A 292 0.84 13.65 -9.17
C LYS A 292 1.23 12.43 -8.36
N SER A 293 0.76 12.36 -7.11
CA SER A 293 0.99 11.28 -6.17
C SER A 293 -0.32 10.93 -5.47
N ALA A 294 -0.52 9.64 -5.19
CA ALA A 294 -1.76 9.14 -4.59
C ALA A 294 -1.93 9.58 -3.13
N LEU A 295 -0.81 9.80 -2.43
CA LEU A 295 -0.78 9.94 -0.98
C LEU A 295 -0.14 11.25 -0.51
N GLU A 296 0.16 12.19 -1.42
CA GLU A 296 0.83 13.45 -1.08
C GLU A 296 -0.10 14.45 -0.36
N LEU A 297 0.20 14.73 0.91
CA LEU A 297 -0.54 15.69 1.73
C LEU A 297 0.21 17.02 1.85
N GLN A 298 -0.48 18.14 1.70
CA GLN A 298 0.10 19.48 1.85
C GLN A 298 -0.76 20.38 2.72
N PHE A 299 -0.15 21.11 3.65
CA PHE A 299 -0.85 22.08 4.48
C PHE A 299 -0.18 23.45 4.45
N GLU A 300 -0.86 24.43 3.85
CA GLU A 300 -0.37 25.80 3.71
C GLU A 300 -1.48 26.83 3.95
N LYS A 301 -1.18 27.87 4.73
CA LYS A 301 -2.07 29.03 4.94
C LYS A 301 -3.51 28.64 5.32
N GLY A 302 -3.67 27.61 6.17
CA GLY A 302 -4.97 27.11 6.62
C GLY A 302 -5.71 26.24 5.61
N VAL A 303 -5.04 25.79 4.54
CA VAL A 303 -5.61 24.89 3.52
C VAL A 303 -4.89 23.55 3.57
N LEU A 304 -5.62 22.48 3.89
CA LEU A 304 -5.17 21.10 3.79
C LEU A 304 -5.58 20.54 2.43
N THR A 305 -4.57 20.20 1.62
CA THR A 305 -4.74 19.66 0.28
C THR A 305 -4.51 18.16 0.32
N ILE A 306 -5.52 17.39 -0.11
CA ILE A 306 -5.53 15.93 -0.10
C ILE A 306 -5.84 15.45 -1.53
N PRO A 307 -5.05 14.53 -2.13
CA PRO A 307 -5.36 13.95 -3.42
C PRO A 307 -6.74 13.30 -3.39
N ARG A 308 -7.45 13.33 -4.52
CA ARG A 308 -8.71 12.58 -4.60
C ARG A 308 -8.41 11.09 -4.48
N PHE A 309 -9.24 10.37 -3.73
CA PHE A 309 -9.16 8.91 -3.64
C PHE A 309 -10.55 8.27 -3.64
N GLU A 310 -10.62 7.00 -4.02
CA GLU A 310 -11.85 6.22 -4.12
C GLU A 310 -11.83 5.09 -3.10
N VAL A 311 -12.93 4.93 -2.35
CA VAL A 311 -13.15 3.82 -1.42
C VAL A 311 -14.23 2.92 -1.98
N CYS A 312 -13.82 1.70 -2.34
CA CYS A 312 -14.66 0.67 -2.94
C CYS A 312 -14.41 -0.69 -2.27
N HIS A 313 -15.11 -1.74 -2.70
CA HIS A 313 -15.11 -3.04 -2.04
C HIS A 313 -13.78 -3.79 -2.05
N TRP A 314 -12.80 -3.39 -2.89
CA TRP A 314 -11.45 -3.96 -2.88
C TRP A 314 -10.38 -3.03 -2.28
N THR A 315 -10.72 -1.80 -1.89
CA THR A 315 -9.75 -0.83 -1.35
C THR A 315 -9.03 -1.39 -0.12
N GLU A 316 -9.76 -2.06 0.78
CA GLU A 316 -9.17 -2.67 1.98
C GLU A 316 -8.13 -3.75 1.63
N ILE A 317 -8.42 -4.60 0.63
CA ILE A 317 -7.52 -5.69 0.21
C ILE A 317 -6.22 -5.13 -0.34
N LEU A 318 -6.29 -4.10 -1.21
CA LEU A 318 -5.11 -3.46 -1.79
C LEU A 318 -4.22 -2.86 -0.69
N ILE A 319 -4.81 -2.05 0.19
CA ILE A 319 -4.06 -1.36 1.23
C ILE A 319 -3.46 -2.37 2.22
N ARG A 320 -4.23 -3.37 2.67
CA ARG A 320 -3.73 -4.37 3.63
C ARG A 320 -2.55 -5.17 3.10
N ASN A 321 -2.56 -5.56 1.82
CA ASN A 321 -1.43 -6.30 1.24
C ASN A 321 -0.20 -5.41 1.04
N VAL A 322 -0.38 -4.14 0.65
CA VAL A 322 0.73 -3.18 0.55
C VAL A 322 1.32 -2.85 1.93
N VAL A 323 0.48 -2.68 2.95
CA VAL A 323 0.94 -2.50 4.34
C VAL A 323 1.67 -3.75 4.83
N ALA A 324 1.16 -4.95 4.54
CA ALA A 324 1.82 -6.19 4.95
C ALA A 324 3.23 -6.34 4.36
N ILE A 325 3.44 -6.04 3.07
CA ILE A 325 4.79 -6.07 2.49
C ILE A 325 5.68 -4.97 3.06
N GLU A 326 5.13 -3.79 3.37
CA GLU A 326 5.89 -2.74 4.06
C GLU A 326 6.32 -3.16 5.47
N GLN A 327 5.47 -3.85 6.21
CA GLN A 327 5.77 -4.34 7.56
C GLN A 327 6.80 -5.47 7.54
N CYS A 328 6.74 -6.37 6.56
CA CYS A 328 7.63 -7.53 6.49
C CYS A 328 8.96 -7.25 5.80
N HIS A 329 8.93 -6.51 4.69
CA HIS A 329 10.09 -6.34 3.80
C HIS A 329 10.70 -4.94 3.83
N TYR A 330 9.88 -3.90 4.04
CA TYR A 330 10.32 -2.50 4.02
C TYR A 330 10.10 -1.74 5.35
N PRO A 331 10.42 -2.30 6.53
CA PRO A 331 10.03 -1.72 7.82
C PRO A 331 10.60 -0.31 8.06
N PHE A 332 11.70 0.04 7.40
CA PHE A 332 12.35 1.35 7.49
C PHE A 332 12.04 2.31 6.32
N GLN A 333 11.30 1.82 5.31
CA GLN A 333 10.94 2.53 4.09
C GLN A 333 9.42 2.49 3.86
N THR A 334 8.65 2.56 4.94
CA THR A 334 7.19 2.62 4.86
C THR A 334 6.74 3.97 4.27
N TYR A 335 5.75 3.95 3.38
CA TYR A 335 5.11 5.16 2.85
C TYR A 335 3.59 5.07 2.96
N ILE A 336 3.02 3.93 2.55
CA ILE A 336 1.59 3.68 2.64
C ILE A 336 1.18 3.49 4.11
N THR A 337 1.97 2.76 4.89
CA THR A 337 1.76 2.59 6.33
C THR A 337 1.76 3.94 7.05
N ASP A 338 2.70 4.83 6.73
CA ASP A 338 2.77 6.15 7.36
C ASP A 338 1.55 7.02 7.00
N TYR A 339 1.04 6.87 5.78
CA TYR A 339 -0.17 7.55 5.32
C TYR A 339 -1.42 7.04 6.05
N ILE A 340 -1.58 5.72 6.19
CA ILE A 340 -2.76 5.17 6.89
C ILE A 340 -2.81 5.64 8.35
N PHE A 341 -1.67 5.81 9.03
CA PHE A 341 -1.66 6.36 10.39
C PHE A 341 -2.15 7.82 10.44
N VAL A 342 -1.82 8.64 9.43
CA VAL A 342 -2.39 9.99 9.34
C VAL A 342 -3.90 9.93 9.09
N PHE A 343 -4.33 9.00 8.24
CA PHE A 343 -5.73 8.86 7.85
C PHE A 343 -6.61 8.28 8.94
N ASP A 344 -6.08 7.39 9.78
CA ASP A 344 -6.71 6.88 11.00
C ASP A 344 -7.10 8.02 11.94
N PHE A 345 -6.25 9.05 12.07
CA PHE A 345 -6.61 10.25 12.81
C PHE A 345 -7.63 11.14 12.08
N LEU A 346 -7.49 11.30 10.75
CA LEU A 346 -8.37 12.18 9.98
C LEU A 346 -9.79 11.62 9.85
N ILE A 347 -9.97 10.30 9.89
CA ILE A 347 -11.23 9.60 9.67
C ILE A 347 -11.50 8.67 10.85
N ASP A 348 -12.15 9.20 11.89
CA ASP A 348 -12.56 8.41 13.06
C ASP A 348 -14.04 8.03 12.98
N THR A 349 -14.87 8.90 12.41
CA THR A 349 -16.32 8.78 12.39
C THR A 349 -16.92 8.90 10.98
N SER A 350 -18.20 8.53 10.82
CA SER A 350 -18.94 8.76 9.58
C SER A 350 -19.03 10.25 9.19
N GLN A 351 -19.02 11.16 10.16
CA GLN A 351 -19.02 12.61 9.91
C GLN A 351 -17.73 13.06 9.22
N ASP A 352 -16.58 12.45 9.55
CA ASP A 352 -15.32 12.76 8.89
C ASP A 352 -15.33 12.26 7.44
N VAL A 353 -15.90 11.08 7.20
CA VAL A 353 -16.12 10.54 5.86
C VAL A 353 -17.01 11.48 5.04
N ASP A 354 -18.17 11.87 5.58
CA ASP A 354 -19.10 12.78 4.92
C ASP A 354 -18.44 14.13 4.61
N THR A 355 -17.62 14.64 5.54
CA THR A 355 -16.84 15.88 5.34
C THR A 355 -15.90 15.76 4.14
N LEU A 356 -15.21 14.63 3.96
CA LEU A 356 -14.31 14.41 2.82
C LEU A 356 -15.07 14.20 1.51
N VAL A 357 -16.23 13.54 1.55
CA VAL A 357 -17.13 13.35 0.40
C VAL A 357 -17.70 14.69 -0.07
N ASP A 358 -18.19 15.52 0.85
CA ASP A 358 -18.74 16.86 0.56
C ASP A 358 -17.72 17.80 -0.10
N LYS A 359 -16.43 17.62 0.22
CA LYS A 359 -15.32 18.37 -0.37
C LYS A 359 -14.81 17.74 -1.68
N GLY A 360 -15.38 16.63 -2.11
CA GLY A 360 -15.00 15.89 -3.31
C GLY A 360 -13.60 15.30 -3.25
N ILE A 361 -13.05 15.11 -2.05
CA ILE A 361 -11.75 14.48 -1.78
C ILE A 361 -11.92 12.96 -1.81
N MET A 362 -12.98 12.45 -1.17
CA MET A 362 -13.28 11.01 -1.16
C MET A 362 -14.45 10.71 -2.11
N ILE A 363 -14.30 9.68 -2.94
CA ILE A 363 -15.41 9.02 -3.64
C ILE A 363 -15.77 7.77 -2.84
N ASN A 364 -16.88 7.80 -2.11
CA ASN A 364 -17.36 6.64 -1.36
C ASN A 364 -18.30 5.78 -2.24
N THR A 365 -17.79 4.73 -2.86
CA THR A 365 -18.61 3.80 -3.65
C THR A 365 -19.17 2.64 -2.82
N LEU A 366 -18.78 2.51 -1.55
CA LEU A 366 -19.43 1.58 -0.62
C LEU A 366 -20.83 2.08 -0.23
N GLY A 367 -21.04 3.41 -0.27
CA GLY A 367 -22.31 4.07 0.02
C GLY A 367 -22.62 4.24 1.51
N ASP A 368 -21.96 3.49 2.39
CA ASP A 368 -22.07 3.61 3.84
C ASP A 368 -20.83 4.27 4.44
N SER A 369 -20.96 5.51 4.92
CA SER A 369 -19.90 6.25 5.58
C SER A 369 -19.41 5.59 6.87
N SER A 370 -20.27 4.87 7.58
CA SER A 370 -19.89 4.14 8.79
C SER A 370 -19.01 2.94 8.46
N ALA A 371 -19.30 2.23 7.36
CA ALA A 371 -18.45 1.15 6.87
C ALA A 371 -17.05 1.64 6.49
N VAL A 372 -16.95 2.82 5.84
CA VAL A 372 -15.66 3.44 5.52
C VAL A 372 -14.87 3.78 6.79
N ALA A 373 -15.49 4.45 7.76
CA ALA A 373 -14.82 4.81 9.01
C ALA A 373 -14.32 3.56 9.75
N ASN A 374 -15.18 2.53 9.88
CA ASN A 374 -14.80 1.26 10.49
C ASN A 374 -13.65 0.57 9.74
N MET A 375 -13.66 0.59 8.41
CA MET A 375 -12.57 0.03 7.61
C MET A 375 -11.25 0.75 7.92
N VAL A 376 -11.23 2.08 7.89
CA VAL A 376 -10.03 2.89 8.14
C VAL A 376 -9.48 2.65 9.54
N ASN A 377 -10.32 2.71 10.57
CA ASN A 377 -9.95 2.45 11.97
C ASN A 377 -9.35 1.04 12.19
N ASN A 378 -9.70 0.08 11.31
CA ASN A 378 -9.18 -1.28 11.36
C ASN A 378 -7.90 -1.50 10.53
N LEU A 379 -7.46 -0.53 9.72
CA LEU A 379 -6.24 -0.67 8.92
C LEU A 379 -4.98 -0.59 9.78
N CYS A 380 -4.98 0.22 10.84
CA CYS A 380 -3.83 0.41 11.72
C CYS A 380 -3.72 -0.63 12.84
N LEU A 381 -4.75 -1.47 13.05
CA LEU A 381 -4.73 -2.48 14.10
C LEU A 381 -3.60 -3.50 13.88
N ASN A 382 -2.77 -3.68 14.91
CA ASN A 382 -1.61 -4.57 14.93
C ASN A 382 -0.50 -4.23 13.91
N VAL A 383 -0.60 -3.08 13.24
CA VAL A 383 0.47 -2.53 12.39
C VAL A 383 1.45 -1.80 13.27
N VAL A 384 2.75 -2.05 13.08
CA VAL A 384 3.81 -1.44 13.89
C VAL A 384 4.33 -0.21 13.16
N GLN A 385 4.30 0.93 13.85
CA GLN A 385 5.06 2.11 13.48
C GLN A 385 6.30 2.16 14.35
N GLU A 386 7.49 1.90 13.79
CA GLU A 386 8.70 2.10 14.54
C GLU A 386 8.95 3.60 14.75
N ASN A 387 9.04 4.02 16.02
CA ASN A 387 9.20 5.43 16.42
C ASN A 387 10.45 6.14 15.86
N ILE A 388 11.33 5.41 15.19
CA ILE A 388 12.66 5.87 14.77
C ILE A 388 12.67 6.26 13.29
N ASN A 389 11.68 5.86 12.51
CA ASN A 389 11.69 6.06 11.06
C ASN A 389 10.27 6.29 10.56
N ILE A 390 9.76 7.52 10.59
CA ILE A 390 8.47 7.88 9.98
C ILE A 390 8.71 8.99 8.95
N ASN A 391 7.87 9.07 7.92
CA ASN A 391 7.83 10.15 6.94
C ASN A 391 7.81 11.53 7.65
N GLY A 392 8.93 12.24 7.58
CA GLY A 392 9.11 13.55 8.20
C GLY A 392 8.14 14.61 7.65
N GLY A 393 7.73 14.48 6.39
CA GLY A 393 6.71 15.34 5.79
C GLY A 393 5.36 15.22 6.49
N TYR A 394 4.92 14.00 6.80
CA TYR A 394 3.67 13.78 7.54
C TYR A 394 3.77 14.24 8.99
N ILE A 395 4.89 14.00 9.67
CA ILE A 395 5.10 14.52 11.03
C ILE A 395 4.97 16.04 11.07
N TYR A 396 5.66 16.72 10.14
CA TYR A 396 5.61 18.17 10.04
C TYR A 396 4.20 18.69 9.69
N LEU A 397 3.50 18.00 8.79
CA LEU A 397 2.12 18.32 8.44
C LEU A 397 1.18 18.21 9.65
N CYS A 398 1.22 17.10 10.39
CA CYS A 398 0.37 16.89 11.57
C CYS A 398 0.62 17.95 12.64
N ARG A 399 1.88 18.33 12.88
CA ARG A 399 2.22 19.42 13.81
C ARG A 399 1.59 20.74 13.40
N LYS A 400 1.71 21.13 12.14
CA LYS A 400 1.13 22.39 11.66
C LYS A 400 -0.40 22.39 11.76
N LEU A 401 -1.05 21.25 11.49
CA LEU A 401 -2.49 21.12 11.64
C LEU A 401 -2.93 21.25 13.10
N ASN A 402 -2.26 20.59 14.03
CA ASN A 402 -2.56 20.74 15.46
C ASN A 402 -2.28 22.16 15.94
N CYS A 403 -1.15 22.77 15.60
CA CYS A 403 -0.88 24.16 15.96
C CYS A 403 -1.94 25.13 15.41
N PHE A 404 -2.45 24.86 14.20
CA PHE A 404 -3.55 25.66 13.63
C PHE A 404 -4.86 25.44 14.41
N TYR A 405 -5.19 24.20 14.76
CA TYR A 405 -6.39 23.88 15.53
C TYR A 405 -6.35 24.49 16.95
N GLU A 406 -5.19 24.42 17.60
CA GLU A 406 -4.97 24.83 18.99
C GLU A 406 -4.88 26.35 19.15
N ASP A 407 -4.62 27.12 18.09
CA ASP A 407 -4.64 28.58 18.13
C ASP A 407 -6.10 29.10 18.20
N PRO A 408 -6.52 29.70 19.33
CA PRO A 408 -7.90 30.17 19.50
C PRO A 408 -8.32 31.19 18.45
N SER A 409 -7.39 31.97 17.89
CA SER A 409 -7.70 33.00 16.88
C SER A 409 -8.31 32.40 15.62
N HIS A 410 -7.90 31.19 15.23
CA HIS A 410 -8.45 30.48 14.09
C HIS A 410 -9.87 30.01 14.37
N LYS A 411 -10.13 29.46 15.56
CA LYS A 411 -11.47 29.06 16.01
C LYS A 411 -12.42 30.25 16.12
N TYR A 412 -12.01 31.36 16.74
CA TYR A 412 -12.83 32.58 16.81
C TYR A 412 -13.14 33.15 15.42
N LYS A 413 -12.16 33.15 14.52
CA LYS A 413 -12.36 33.57 13.13
C LYS A 413 -13.35 32.66 12.40
N ALA A 414 -13.25 31.34 12.58
CA ALA A 414 -14.16 30.37 11.97
C ALA A 414 -15.60 30.57 12.45
N ILE A 415 -15.80 30.67 13.77
CA ILE A 415 -17.11 30.94 14.39
C ILE A 415 -17.68 32.27 13.88
N PHE A 416 -16.88 33.35 13.89
CA PHE A 416 -17.32 34.65 13.40
C PHE A 416 -17.75 34.61 11.93
N MET A 417 -16.99 33.94 11.06
CA MET A 417 -17.35 33.77 9.66
C MET A 417 -18.64 32.96 9.50
N HIS A 418 -18.82 31.90 10.29
CA HIS A 418 -20.04 31.10 10.27
C HIS A 418 -21.26 31.89 10.78
N ASP A 419 -21.12 32.65 11.86
CA ASP A 419 -22.27 33.29 12.52
C ASP A 419 -22.75 34.53 11.78
N TYR A 420 -21.84 35.30 11.17
CA TYR A 420 -22.16 36.58 10.54
C TYR A 420 -22.09 36.57 9.00
N PHE A 421 -21.36 35.62 8.40
CA PHE A 421 -21.12 35.59 6.96
C PHE A 421 -21.61 34.33 6.24
N SER A 422 -22.32 33.41 6.91
CA SER A 422 -22.74 32.16 6.27
C SER A 422 -23.94 32.27 5.32
N THR A 423 -24.77 33.30 5.43
CA THR A 423 -25.92 33.51 4.53
C THR A 423 -26.02 34.97 4.08
N PRO A 424 -26.61 35.25 2.90
CA PRO A 424 -26.86 36.62 2.46
C PRO A 424 -27.62 37.46 3.50
N TRP A 425 -28.55 36.84 4.23
CA TRP A 425 -29.30 37.48 5.31
C TRP A 425 -28.42 37.86 6.50
N LYS A 426 -27.54 36.96 6.96
CA LYS A 426 -26.58 37.26 8.04
C LYS A 426 -25.64 38.41 7.66
N ILE A 427 -25.13 38.40 6.42
CA ILE A 427 -24.27 39.46 5.89
C ILE A 427 -25.01 40.80 5.89
N THR A 428 -26.25 40.83 5.39
CA THR A 428 -27.07 42.05 5.31
C THR A 428 -27.38 42.60 6.71
N SER A 429 -27.76 41.72 7.65
CA SER A 429 -28.01 42.09 9.04
C SER A 429 -26.76 42.63 9.73
N PHE A 430 -25.60 42.03 9.47
CA PHE A 430 -24.31 42.50 10.01
C PHE A 430 -23.93 43.87 9.46
N ILE A 431 -24.08 44.10 8.14
CA ILE A 431 -23.85 45.40 7.51
C ILE A 431 -24.82 46.45 8.07
N ALA A 432 -26.11 46.12 8.20
CA ALA A 432 -27.10 47.03 8.77
C ALA A 432 -26.76 47.43 10.22
N ALA A 433 -26.32 46.46 11.04
CA ALA A 433 -25.86 46.74 12.41
C ALA A 433 -24.64 47.69 12.43
N ILE A 434 -23.66 47.48 11.54
CA ILE A 434 -22.51 48.39 11.40
C ILE A 434 -22.96 49.79 11.00
N VAL A 435 -23.84 49.92 10.00
CA VAL A 435 -24.36 51.21 9.54
C VAL A 435 -25.12 51.93 10.67
N LEU A 436 -25.96 51.22 11.43
CA LEU A 436 -26.67 51.79 12.58
C LEU A 436 -25.73 52.26 13.69
N LEU A 437 -24.67 51.50 13.97
CA LEU A 437 -23.62 51.91 14.93
C LEU A 437 -22.92 53.20 14.47
N PHE A 438 -22.56 53.30 13.20
CA PHE A 438 -21.97 54.53 12.64
C PHE A 438 -22.93 55.71 12.72
N LEU A 439 -24.21 55.52 12.37
CA LEU A 439 -25.23 56.57 12.48
C LEU A 439 -25.42 57.04 13.92
N THR A 440 -25.39 56.12 14.89
CA THR A 440 -25.52 56.43 16.32
C THR A 440 -24.30 57.18 16.84
N LEU A 441 -23.09 56.80 16.41
CA LEU A 441 -21.86 57.51 16.75
C LEU A 441 -21.87 58.96 16.19
N ILE A 442 -22.32 59.14 14.95
CA ILE A 442 -22.48 60.47 14.34
C ILE A 442 -23.49 61.29 15.15
N GLN A 443 -24.66 60.72 15.47
CA GLN A 443 -25.68 61.39 16.28
C GLN A 443 -25.16 61.81 17.67
N ALA A 444 -24.45 60.92 18.36
CA ALA A 444 -23.82 61.23 19.64
C ALA A 444 -22.80 62.36 19.51
N THR A 445 -21.95 62.33 18.48
CA THR A 445 -20.96 63.38 18.21
C THR A 445 -21.61 64.73 17.93
N CYS A 446 -22.63 64.77 17.07
CA CYS A 446 -23.42 65.99 16.82
C CYS A 446 -24.08 66.53 18.10
N SER A 447 -24.55 65.65 18.98
CA SER A 447 -25.19 66.03 20.24
C SER A 447 -24.20 66.57 21.27
N VAL A 448 -22.97 66.03 21.31
CA VAL A 448 -21.88 66.59 22.13
C VAL A 448 -21.43 67.95 21.58
N ILE A 449 -21.28 68.08 20.25
CA ILE A 449 -20.90 69.35 19.61
C ILE A 449 -21.94 70.44 19.89
N SER A 450 -23.23 70.14 19.82
CA SER A 450 -24.27 71.14 20.08
C SER A 450 -24.26 71.67 21.52
N LEU A 451 -23.82 70.87 22.50
CA LEU A 451 -23.63 71.31 23.89
C LEU A 451 -22.51 72.34 24.04
N PHE A 452 -21.46 72.28 23.21
CA PHE A 452 -20.37 73.26 23.24
C PHE A 452 -20.74 74.59 22.59
N TYR A 453 -21.66 74.60 21.62
CA TYR A 453 -22.13 75.84 20.98
C TYR A 453 -23.24 76.57 21.75
N GLN A 454 -23.79 75.99 22.81
CA GLN A 454 -24.78 76.64 23.69
C GLN A 454 -24.18 77.45 24.85
N LYS A 455 -22.85 77.58 24.91
CA LYS A 455 -22.15 78.58 25.72
C LYS A 455 -21.66 79.72 24.83
#